data_AF-A0A7Z9ID11-F1
#
_entry.id   AF-A0A7Z9ID11-F1
#
_cell.length_a   1.000
_cell.length_b   1.000
_cell.length_c   1.000
_cell.angle_alpha   90.00
_cell.angle_beta   90.00
_cell.angle_gamma   90.00
#
_symmetry.space_group_name_H-M   'P 1'
#
loop_
_entity.id
_entity.type
_entity.pdbx_description
1 polymer ?
#
loop_
_entity_poly.entity_id
_entity_poly.type
_entity_poly.pdbx_seq_one_letter_code
_entity_poly.pdbx_strand_id
1 'polypeptide(L)'
;MPNLRASKIQGQTNFVNPGLHLLNFGVDADVTPRTKLIANVNFLWFDEPQVLETFTFQGGIDDFVGTDLSLGLEFRPLLNDNAILIGGVSGLIPGRGFEDLYEQLDGKTNKLFSLFAEVILEY
;
A
#
# COMPACT_ATOMS: atom_id res chain seq x y z
N MET A 1 -37.29 -19.04 32.42
CA MET A 1 -36.69 -18.91 31.06
C MET A 1 -35.95 -17.58 31.00
N PRO A 2 -34.61 -17.54 31.09
CA PRO A 2 -33.86 -16.29 30.98
C PRO A 2 -33.74 -15.86 29.52
N ASN A 3 -34.11 -14.62 29.27
CA ASN A 3 -34.09 -13.95 27.97
C ASN A 3 -32.63 -13.66 27.54
N LEU A 4 -32.29 -13.98 26.30
CA LEU A 4 -31.00 -13.66 25.67
C LEU A 4 -30.90 -12.15 25.46
N ARG A 5 -30.50 -11.40 26.50
CA ARG A 5 -30.01 -10.03 26.31
C ARG A 5 -28.66 -10.12 25.62
N ALA A 6 -28.65 -9.80 24.32
CA ALA A 6 -27.45 -9.60 23.53
C ALA A 6 -26.52 -8.65 24.29
N SER A 7 -25.41 -9.22 24.73
CA SER A 7 -24.33 -8.53 25.40
C SER A 7 -23.71 -7.53 24.41
N LYS A 8 -23.99 -6.24 24.58
CA LYS A 8 -23.29 -5.13 23.90
C LYS A 8 -21.83 -4.98 24.37
N ILE A 9 -21.11 -6.09 24.60
CA ILE A 9 -19.71 -6.13 25.04
C ILE A 9 -18.73 -6.17 23.84
N GLN A 10 -19.25 -5.91 22.64
CA GLN A 10 -18.43 -5.41 21.54
C GLN A 10 -18.95 -4.01 21.27
N GLY A 11 -18.32 -3.02 21.91
CA GLY A 11 -18.50 -1.63 21.52
C GLY A 11 -18.41 -1.55 20.01
N GLN A 12 -19.30 -0.78 19.38
CA GLN A 12 -19.18 -0.42 17.98
C GLN A 12 -17.70 -0.10 17.72
N THR A 13 -17.01 -0.96 16.97
CA THR A 13 -15.66 -0.64 16.53
C THR A 13 -15.81 0.58 15.67
N ASN A 14 -15.55 1.76 16.24
CA ASN A 14 -15.40 2.97 15.47
C ASN A 14 -14.13 2.76 14.65
N PHE A 15 -14.27 2.12 13.49
CA PHE A 15 -13.27 2.14 12.45
C PHE A 15 -13.25 3.56 11.92
N VAL A 16 -12.46 4.39 12.57
CA VAL A 16 -12.21 5.74 12.12
C VAL A 16 -11.06 5.63 11.14
N ASN A 17 -11.35 5.81 9.86
CA ASN A 17 -10.35 5.77 8.81
C ASN A 17 -9.63 7.13 8.79
N PRO A 18 -8.31 7.19 9.03
CA PRO A 18 -7.56 8.45 9.00
C PRO A 18 -7.49 9.10 7.62
N GLY A 19 -7.95 8.41 6.57
CA GLY A 19 -7.85 8.89 5.19
C GLY A 19 -6.41 8.87 4.67
N LEU A 20 -6.26 9.00 3.36
CA LEU A 20 -4.96 9.05 2.70
C LEU A 20 -4.98 10.00 1.51
N HIS A 21 -3.95 10.83 1.41
CA HIS A 21 -3.59 11.53 0.18
C HIS A 21 -2.48 10.76 -0.53
N LEU A 22 -2.64 10.56 -1.84
CA LEU A 22 -1.70 9.84 -2.68
C LEU A 22 -1.36 10.68 -3.89
N LEU A 23 -0.06 10.92 -4.10
CA LEU A 23 0.46 11.52 -5.32
C LEU A 23 1.33 10.49 -6.06
N ASN A 24 0.91 10.12 -7.27
CA ASN A 24 1.60 9.15 -8.11
C ASN A 24 2.34 9.84 -9.27
N PHE A 25 3.55 9.36 -9.54
CA PHE A 25 4.29 9.62 -10.76
C PHE A 25 4.69 8.29 -11.39
N GLY A 26 4.32 8.10 -12.65
CA GLY A 26 4.60 6.88 -13.41
C GLY A 26 5.27 7.18 -14.74
N VAL A 27 6.15 6.27 -15.17
CA VAL A 27 6.75 6.25 -16.51
C VAL A 27 6.64 4.85 -17.08
N ASP A 28 6.09 4.78 -18.29
CA ASP A 28 6.07 3.57 -19.12
C ASP A 28 6.95 3.77 -20.35
N ALA A 29 7.76 2.78 -20.67
CA ALA A 29 8.63 2.81 -21.85
C ALA A 29 8.52 1.49 -22.62
N ASP A 30 8.11 1.57 -23.89
CA ASP A 30 8.16 0.45 -24.81
C ASP A 30 9.60 0.21 -25.24
N VAL A 31 10.27 -0.74 -24.59
CA VAL A 31 11.68 -1.11 -24.87
C VAL A 31 11.76 -1.89 -26.16
N THR A 32 10.79 -2.77 -26.39
CA THR A 32 10.60 -3.49 -27.66
C THR A 32 9.10 -3.59 -27.96
N PRO A 33 8.67 -3.96 -29.17
CA PRO A 33 7.26 -4.20 -29.46
C PRO A 33 6.60 -5.26 -28.54
N ARG A 34 7.41 -6.12 -27.90
CA ARG A 34 6.94 -7.17 -26.98
C ARG A 34 7.19 -6.85 -25.51
N THR A 35 7.93 -5.79 -25.18
CA THR A 35 8.39 -5.55 -23.81
C THR A 35 8.21 -4.10 -23.44
N LYS A 36 7.46 -3.87 -22.37
CA LYS A 36 7.28 -2.57 -21.74
C LYS A 36 7.93 -2.56 -20.36
N LEU A 37 8.66 -1.50 -20.05
CA LEU A 37 9.15 -1.19 -18.71
C LEU A 37 8.16 -0.24 -18.05
N ILE A 38 7.83 -0.51 -16.79
CA ILE A 38 6.88 0.26 -15.97
C ILE A 38 7.61 0.70 -14.71
N ALA A 39 7.63 1.98 -14.39
CA ALA A 39 8.22 2.51 -13.16
C ALA A 39 7.26 3.49 -12.49
N ASN A 40 7.02 3.33 -11.19
CA ASN A 40 6.14 4.21 -10.42
C ASN A 40 6.78 4.67 -9.11
N VAL A 41 6.42 5.88 -8.71
CA VAL A 41 6.72 6.50 -7.42
C VAL A 41 5.44 7.06 -6.85
N ASN A 42 5.07 6.64 -5.65
CA ASN A 42 3.90 7.09 -4.91
C ASN A 42 4.34 7.79 -3.62
N PHE A 43 3.84 8.98 -3.37
CA PHE A 43 3.99 9.67 -2.09
C PHE A 43 2.67 9.59 -1.32
N LEU A 44 2.74 9.23 -0.05
CA LEU A 44 1.60 8.91 0.80
C LEU A 44 1.59 9.81 2.05
N TRP A 45 0.44 10.40 2.35
CA TRP A 45 0.20 11.15 3.57
C TRP A 45 -1.13 10.72 4.22
N PHE A 46 -1.18 10.73 5.55
CA PHE A 46 -2.43 10.69 6.30
C PHE A 46 -3.16 12.01 6.14
N ASP A 47 -4.48 11.95 5.96
CA ASP A 47 -5.33 13.15 5.92
C ASP A 47 -5.58 13.65 7.37
N GLU A 48 -5.91 12.71 8.27
CA GLU A 48 -6.20 12.96 9.68
C GLU A 48 -5.37 12.06 10.61
N PRO A 49 -4.07 12.35 10.84
CA PRO A 49 -3.22 11.53 11.72
C PRO A 49 -3.68 11.51 13.19
N GLN A 50 -4.47 12.50 13.63
CA GLN A 50 -5.00 12.60 15.01
C GLN A 50 -5.95 11.44 15.36
N VAL A 51 -6.58 10.86 14.34
CA VAL A 51 -7.40 9.66 14.49
C VAL A 51 -6.54 8.46 14.91
N LEU A 52 -5.36 8.33 14.30
CA LEU A 52 -4.39 7.30 14.65
C LEU A 52 -3.85 7.54 16.05
N GLU A 53 -3.47 8.78 16.36
CA GLU A 53 -2.98 9.19 17.70
C GLU A 53 -3.92 8.75 18.83
N THR A 54 -5.22 9.00 18.64
CA THR A 54 -6.27 8.61 19.60
C THR A 54 -6.34 7.09 19.77
N PHE A 55 -6.18 6.33 18.67
CA PHE A 55 -6.26 4.88 18.69
C PHE A 55 -5.00 4.22 19.28
N THR A 56 -3.83 4.76 18.98
CA THR A 56 -2.54 4.23 19.47
C THR A 56 -2.12 4.84 20.81
N PHE A 57 -2.92 5.74 21.39
CA PHE A 57 -2.63 6.45 22.65
C PHE A 57 -1.27 7.17 22.64
N GLN A 58 -0.89 7.73 21.49
CA GLN A 58 0.34 8.51 21.30
C GLN A 58 0.02 9.82 20.59
N GLY A 59 0.86 10.84 20.75
CA GLY A 59 0.70 12.11 20.04
C GLY A 59 1.91 12.42 19.18
N GLY A 60 1.72 13.28 18.19
CA GLY A 60 2.78 13.74 17.29
C GLY A 60 3.06 12.79 16.12
N ILE A 61 2.04 12.08 15.61
CA ILE A 61 2.20 11.27 14.39
C ILE A 61 2.32 12.22 13.20
N ASP A 62 3.44 12.16 12.47
CA ASP A 62 3.63 12.93 11.24
C ASP A 62 2.61 12.52 10.17
N ASP A 63 2.20 13.45 9.33
CA ASP A 63 1.28 13.18 8.22
C ASP A 63 1.93 12.33 7.13
N PHE A 64 3.24 12.47 6.89
CA PHE A 64 3.94 11.76 5.82
C PHE A 64 4.17 10.28 6.15
N VAL A 65 3.42 9.41 5.46
CA VAL A 65 3.50 7.95 5.60
C VAL A 65 4.78 7.41 4.97
N GLY A 66 5.13 7.88 3.77
CA GLY A 66 6.33 7.40 3.07
C GLY A 66 6.24 7.49 1.55
N THR A 67 7.25 6.90 0.91
CA THR A 67 7.38 6.82 -0.55
C THR A 67 7.39 5.37 -0.99
N ASP A 68 6.38 4.97 -1.75
CA ASP A 68 6.33 3.66 -2.42
C ASP A 68 6.95 3.75 -3.81
N LEU A 69 7.73 2.73 -4.15
CA LEU A 69 8.47 2.63 -5.39
C LEU A 69 8.14 1.29 -6.03
N SER A 70 7.84 1.26 -7.31
CA SER A 70 7.71 0.01 -8.05
C SER A 70 8.39 0.07 -9.42
N LEU A 71 8.93 -1.08 -9.81
CA LEU A 71 9.56 -1.30 -11.11
C LEU A 71 9.08 -2.65 -11.64
N GLY A 72 8.49 -2.64 -12.83
CA GLY A 72 7.92 -3.81 -13.48
C GLY A 72 8.32 -3.92 -14.94
N LEU A 73 8.23 -5.14 -15.44
CA LEU A 73 8.35 -5.50 -16.84
C LEU A 73 7.07 -6.20 -17.26
N GLU A 74 6.53 -5.77 -18.38
CA GLU A 74 5.43 -6.41 -19.07
C GLU A 74 5.96 -7.02 -20.37
N PHE A 75 5.63 -8.28 -20.62
CA PHE A 75 6.06 -9.04 -21.78
C PHE A 75 4.87 -9.67 -22.51
N ARG A 76 4.74 -9.34 -23.80
CA ARG A 76 3.70 -9.81 -24.73
C ARG A 76 4.31 -10.73 -25.80
N PRO A 77 4.45 -12.04 -25.56
CA PRO A 77 5.14 -12.96 -26.47
C PRO A 77 4.57 -12.99 -27.88
N LEU A 78 3.25 -12.85 -28.00
CA LEU A 78 2.51 -12.97 -29.26
C LEU A 78 2.21 -11.62 -29.94
N LEU A 79 2.73 -10.50 -29.41
CA LEU A 79 2.41 -9.13 -29.89
C LEU A 79 0.89 -8.82 -29.89
N ASN A 80 0.12 -9.59 -29.13
CA ASN A 80 -1.30 -9.41 -28.90
C ASN A 80 -1.57 -9.51 -27.39
N ASP A 81 -2.78 -9.16 -26.99
CA ASP A 81 -3.18 -9.14 -25.59
C ASP A 81 -3.73 -10.51 -25.12
N ASN A 82 -3.62 -11.55 -25.95
CA ASN A 82 -4.04 -12.92 -25.59
C ASN A 82 -3.18 -13.52 -24.49
N ALA A 83 -1.93 -13.06 -24.36
CA ALA A 83 -1.01 -13.49 -23.31
C ALA A 83 -0.10 -12.34 -22.89
N ILE A 84 -0.24 -11.92 -21.64
CA ILE A 84 0.57 -10.86 -21.04
C ILE A 84 1.20 -11.42 -19.75
N LEU A 85 2.52 -11.31 -19.66
CA LEU A 85 3.30 -11.67 -18.48
C LEU A 85 3.80 -10.38 -17.84
N ILE A 86 3.47 -10.14 -16.57
CA ILE A 86 3.91 -8.97 -15.82
C ILE A 86 4.72 -9.46 -14.62
N GLY A 87 5.85 -8.83 -14.35
CA GLY A 87 6.62 -9.13 -13.15
C GLY A 87 7.46 -7.96 -12.72
N GLY A 88 7.74 -7.86 -11.43
CA GLY A 88 8.45 -6.71 -10.90
C GLY A 88 8.74 -6.78 -9.42
N VAL A 89 9.27 -5.66 -8.95
CA VAL A 89 9.60 -5.41 -7.55
C VAL A 89 8.90 -4.14 -7.12
N SER A 90 8.48 -4.10 -5.86
CA SER A 90 7.97 -2.88 -5.24
C SER A 90 8.45 -2.77 -3.81
N GLY A 91 8.36 -1.57 -3.25
CA GLY A 91 8.55 -1.40 -1.84
C GLY A 91 8.27 -0.01 -1.32
N LEU A 92 7.91 0.04 -0.05
CA LEU A 92 7.66 1.26 0.70
C LEU A 92 8.93 1.64 1.48
N ILE A 93 9.40 2.86 1.25
CA ILE A 93 10.34 3.56 2.12
C ILE A 93 9.49 4.29 3.18
N PRO A 94 9.53 3.85 4.44
CA PRO A 94 8.78 4.48 5.51
C PRO A 94 9.19 5.94 5.69
N GLY A 95 8.22 6.81 5.84
CA GLY A 95 8.36 8.17 6.35
C GLY A 95 8.10 8.21 7.85
N ARG A 96 8.21 9.40 8.44
CA ARG A 96 8.05 9.61 9.88
C ARG A 96 6.69 9.15 10.39
N GLY A 97 5.59 9.41 9.68
CA GLY A 97 4.26 9.01 10.12
C GLY A 97 4.08 7.49 10.24
N PHE A 98 4.73 6.74 9.36
CA PHE A 98 4.75 5.28 9.44
C PHE A 98 5.71 4.77 10.52
N GLU A 99 6.87 5.41 10.68
CA GLU A 99 7.81 5.10 11.77
C GLU A 99 7.19 5.36 13.14
N ASP A 100 6.60 6.54 13.37
CA ASP A 100 5.90 6.93 14.59
C ASP A 100 4.82 5.91 14.96
N LEU A 101 4.08 5.40 13.97
CA LEU A 101 3.02 4.40 14.19
C LEU A 101 3.57 3.02 14.59
N TYR A 102 4.72 2.61 14.06
CA TYR A 102 5.28 1.26 14.24
C TYR A 102 6.40 1.16 15.29
N GLU A 103 6.98 2.28 15.72
CA GLU A 103 8.10 2.32 16.68
C GLU A 103 7.72 1.68 18.03
N GLN A 104 6.48 1.85 18.50
CA GLN A 104 5.99 1.19 19.71
C GLN A 104 5.62 -0.29 19.53
N LEU A 105 5.32 -0.72 18.30
CA LEU A 105 4.83 -2.08 18.05
C LEU A 105 5.95 -3.10 17.89
N ASP A 106 7.03 -2.77 17.17
CA ASP A 106 8.10 -3.73 16.85
C ASP A 106 9.53 -3.16 16.89
N GLY A 107 9.72 -1.86 17.21
CA GLY A 107 11.03 -1.26 17.46
C GLY A 107 12.00 -1.19 16.25
N LYS A 108 11.60 -1.68 15.07
CA LYS A 108 12.33 -1.52 13.80
C LYS A 108 11.39 -1.49 12.60
N THR A 109 11.32 -0.34 11.94
CA THR A 109 10.62 -0.20 10.66
C THR A 109 11.51 -0.72 9.53
N ASN A 110 11.45 -2.03 9.25
CA ASN A 110 12.16 -2.60 8.11
C ASN A 110 11.52 -2.10 6.80
N LYS A 111 12.35 -1.75 5.81
CA LYS A 111 11.88 -1.44 4.46
C LYS A 111 11.03 -2.58 3.92
N LEU A 112 9.79 -2.28 3.54
CA LEU A 112 8.83 -3.26 3.07
C LEU A 112 9.07 -3.46 1.57
N PHE A 113 9.76 -4.54 1.20
CA PHE A 113 9.96 -4.90 -0.20
C PHE A 113 9.10 -6.11 -0.56
N SER A 114 8.60 -6.10 -1.79
CA SER A 114 7.78 -7.17 -2.36
C SER A 114 8.22 -7.50 -3.78
N LEU A 115 8.04 -8.76 -4.16
CA LEU A 115 8.15 -9.24 -5.53
C LEU A 115 6.76 -9.62 -6.00
N PHE A 116 6.44 -9.30 -7.26
CA PHE A 116 5.17 -9.69 -7.86
C PHE A 116 5.36 -10.29 -9.25
N ALA A 117 4.44 -11.17 -9.60
CA ALA A 117 4.31 -11.75 -10.92
C ALA A 117 2.84 -12.01 -11.22
N GLU A 118 2.40 -11.69 -12.42
CA GLU A 118 1.03 -11.80 -12.90
C GLU A 118 1.03 -12.35 -14.33
N VAL A 119 0.01 -13.15 -14.64
CA VAL A 119 -0.20 -13.73 -15.96
C VAL A 119 -1.65 -13.48 -16.35
N ILE A 120 -1.85 -12.76 -17.45
CA ILE A 120 -3.16 -12.45 -18.01
C ILE A 120 -3.30 -13.24 -19.32
N LEU A 121 -4.41 -13.99 -19.44
CA LEU A 121 -4.75 -14.77 -20.62
C LEU A 121 -6.18 -14.43 -21.05
N GLU A 122 -6.34 -14.06 -22.33
CA GLU A 122 -7.65 -13.87 -22.95
C GLU A 122 -7.89 -14.99 -23.99
N TYR A 123 -9.11 -15.55 -23.99
CA TYR A 123 -9.54 -16.69 -24.82
C TYR A 123 -10.82 -16.39 -25.59
#